data_AF-A0A944YT79-F1
#
_entry.id   AF-A0A944YT79-F1
#
_cell.length_a   1.000
_cell.length_b   1.000
_cell.length_c   1.000
_cell.angle_alpha   90.00
_cell.angle_beta   90.00
_cell.angle_gamma   90.00
#
_symmetry.space_group_name_H-M   'P 1'
#
loop_
_entity.id
_entity.type
_entity.pdbx_description
1 polymer ?
#
loop_
_entity_poly.entity_id
_entity_poly.type
_entity_poly.pdbx_seq_one_letter_code
_entity_poly.pdbx_strand_id
1 'polypeptide(L)' 'MDGDGAAAYRYTEAKMTKLAEFMLADIEKETVDFRDNFDTTKQEPTVMPTRIPNLLMN' A
#
# COMPACT_ATOMS: atom_id res chain seq x y z
N MET A 1 -8.82 24.55 8.78
CA MET A 1 -7.79 23.81 8.03
C MET A 1 -6.95 24.91 7.44
N ASP A 2 -5.80 25.15 8.06
CA ASP A 2 -5.11 26.44 7.91
C ASP A 2 -3.93 26.33 6.93
N GLY A 3 -3.77 25.15 6.32
CA GLY A 3 -2.87 24.92 5.18
C GLY A 3 -1.41 24.74 5.53
N ASP A 4 -1.07 24.64 6.81
CA ASP A 4 0.31 24.42 7.24
C ASP A 4 0.87 23.08 6.73
N GLY A 5 2.13 23.11 6.31
CA GLY A 5 2.82 21.92 5.81
C GLY A 5 3.06 20.87 6.90
N ALA A 6 3.17 19.61 6.48
CA ALA A 6 3.56 18.52 7.37
C ALA A 6 5.02 18.67 7.86
N ALA A 7 5.31 18.12 9.04
CA ALA A 7 6.67 18.05 9.54
C ALA A 7 7.57 17.18 8.63
N ALA A 8 8.89 17.40 8.69
CA ALA A 8 9.84 16.59 7.93
C ALA A 8 9.78 15.11 8.36
N TYR A 9 10.03 14.18 7.42
CA TYR A 9 9.88 12.73 7.63
C TYR A 9 10.61 12.20 8.89
N ARG A 10 11.77 12.79 9.22
CA ARG A 10 12.58 12.42 10.40
C ARG A 10 11.94 12.77 11.75
N TYR A 11 10.84 13.51 11.74
CA TYR A 11 10.06 13.90 12.93
C TYR A 11 8.66 13.29 12.93
N THR A 12 8.36 12.37 12.02
CA THR A 12 7.04 11.75 11.88
C THR A 12 7.14 10.24 11.97
N GLU A 13 6.20 9.63 12.68
CA GLU A 13 6.03 8.17 12.71
C GLU A 13 4.70 7.79 12.05
N ALA A 14 4.67 6.64 11.37
CA ALA A 14 3.47 6.14 10.73
C ALA A 14 3.33 4.63 10.95
N LYS A 15 2.09 4.16 11.04
CA LYS A 15 1.74 2.73 11.10
C LYS A 15 0.57 2.45 10.19
N MET A 16 0.48 1.21 9.71
CA MET A 16 -0.70 0.77 8.96
C MET A 16 -1.96 0.82 9.82
N THR A 17 -3.05 1.26 9.22
CA THR A 17 -4.37 1.18 9.82
C THR A 17 -4.91 -0.24 9.65
N LYS A 18 -5.86 -0.64 10.51
CA LYS A 18 -6.55 -1.94 10.36
C LYS A 18 -7.23 -2.10 8.99
N LEU A 19 -7.64 -1.00 8.36
CA LEU A 19 -8.24 -1.03 7.03
C LEU A 19 -7.23 -1.43 5.95
N ALA A 20 -5.97 -1.00 6.09
CA ALA A 20 -4.91 -1.32 5.14
C ALA A 20 -4.61 -2.83 5.08
N GLU A 21 -4.85 -3.58 6.17
CA GLU A 21 -4.70 -5.04 6.20
C GLU A 21 -5.62 -5.74 5.19
N PHE A 22 -6.82 -5.21 4.94
CA PHE A 22 -7.75 -5.76 3.94
C PHE A 22 -7.31 -5.54 2.50
N MET A 23 -6.45 -4.55 2.24
CA MET A 23 -5.88 -4.33 0.91
C MET A 23 -4.78 -5.35 0.58
N LEU A 24 -4.17 -5.95 1.61
CA LEU A 24 -3.11 -6.96 1.51
C LEU A 24 -3.62 -8.38 1.77
N ALA A 25 -4.92 -8.55 1.97
CA ALA A 25 -5.51 -9.85 2.29
C ALA A 25 -5.17 -10.88 1.20
N ASP A 26 -4.65 -12.04 1.62
CA ASP A 26 -4.31 -13.18 0.76
C ASP A 26 -3.22 -12.91 -0.31
N ILE A 27 -2.42 -11.85 -0.15
CA ILE A 27 -1.32 -11.55 -1.09
C ILE A 27 -0.28 -12.67 -1.18
N GLU A 28 -0.09 -13.44 -0.11
CA GLU A 28 0.85 -14.58 -0.04
C GLU A 28 0.31 -15.87 -0.70
N LYS A 29 -0.96 -15.88 -1.13
CA LYS A 29 -1.62 -17.06 -1.71
C LYS A 29 -1.64 -17.05 -3.24
N GLU A 30 -0.64 -16.41 -3.86
CA GLU A 30 -0.52 -16.33 -5.33
C GLU A 30 -1.80 -15.78 -6.00
N THR A 31 -2.48 -14.83 -5.36
CA THR A 31 -3.78 -14.29 -5.82
C THR A 31 -3.66 -13.24 -6.91
N VAL A 32 -2.46 -12.72 -7.14
CA VAL A 32 -2.14 -11.68 -8.12
C VAL A 32 -0.80 -11.97 -8.78
N ASP A 33 -0.62 -11.49 -10.00
CA ASP A 33 0.66 -11.60 -10.70
C ASP A 33 1.69 -10.65 -10.08
N PHE A 34 2.92 -11.15 -9.96
CA PHE A 34 4.08 -10.37 -9.53
C PHE A 34 4.97 -10.06 -10.73
N ARG A 35 5.62 -8.90 -10.69
CA ARG A 35 6.62 -8.48 -11.67
C ARG A 35 7.89 -8.08 -10.97
N ASP A 36 9.00 -8.12 -11.70
CA ASP A 36 10.27 -7.64 -11.19
C ASP A 36 10.23 -6.12 -10.95
N ASN A 37 10.91 -5.68 -9.90
CA ASN A 37 11.11 -4.27 -9.60
C ASN A 37 12.15 -3.65 -10.56
N PHE A 38 12.36 -2.34 -10.46
CA PHE A 38 13.20 -1.58 -11.40
C PHE A 38 14.62 -2.15 -11.60
N ASP A 39 15.24 -2.67 -10.54
CA ASP A 39 16.60 -3.24 -10.58
C ASP A 39 16.61 -4.77 -10.64
N THR A 40 15.46 -5.42 -10.80
CA THR A 40 15.29 -6.88 -10.91
C THR A 40 15.81 -7.64 -9.68
N THR A 41 15.91 -6.99 -8.52
CA THR A 41 16.35 -7.64 -7.28
C THR A 41 15.19 -8.17 -6.44
N LYS A 42 13.97 -7.65 -6.64
CA LYS A 42 12.77 -7.99 -5.88
C LYS A 42 11.57 -8.10 -6.81
N GLN A 43 10.53 -8.77 -6.32
CA GLN A 43 9.25 -8.83 -7.01
C GLN A 43 8.21 -7.98 -6.28
N GLU A 44 7.35 -7.33 -7.06
CA GLU A 44 6.28 -6.48 -6.58
C GLU A 44 4.95 -6.90 -7.23
N PRO A 45 3.82 -6.87 -6.50
CA PRO A 45 2.53 -7.21 -7.05
C PRO A 45 2.11 -6.20 -8.12
N THR A 46 1.50 -6.68 -9.21
CA THR A 46 0.99 -5.81 -10.28
C THR A 46 -0.27 -5.04 -9.87
N VAL A 47 -1.10 -5.65 -9.03
CA VAL A 47 -2.32 -5.09 -8.44
C VAL A 47 -2.47 -5.57 -6.99
N MET A 48 -3.21 -4.82 -6.18
CA MET A 48 -3.50 -5.21 -4.80
C MET A 48 -4.72 -6.14 -4.75
N PRO A 49 -4.70 -7.23 -3.96
CA PRO A 49 -5.84 -8.14 -3.80
C PRO A 49 -6.94 -7.56 -2.89
N THR A 50 -7.27 -6.28 -3.06
CA THR A 50 -8.23 -5.58 -2.19
C THR A 50 -9.63 -6.16 -2.31
N ARG A 51 -10.27 -6.43 -1.17
CA ARG A 51 -11.67 -6.86 -1.12
C ARG A 51 -12.68 -5.70 -1.12
N ILE A 52 -12.18 -4.47 -1.08
CA ILE A 52 -12.95 -3.24 -0.96
C ILE A 52 -12.66 -2.35 -2.17
N PRO A 53 -13.68 -1.73 -2.81
CA PRO A 53 -13.50 -0.85 -3.95
C PRO A 53 -12.88 0.50 -3.53
N ASN A 54 -11.56 0.49 -3.28
CA ASN A 54 -10.81 1.63 -2.73
C ASN A 54 -10.83 2.87 -3.65
N LEU A 55 -11.00 2.69 -4.96
CA LEU A 55 -11.12 3.78 -5.93
C LEU A 55 -12.38 4.63 -5.75
N LEU A 56 -13.46 4.06 -5.20
CA LEU A 56 -14.72 4.79 -4.97
C LEU A 56 -14.79 5.43 -3.59
N MET A 57 -13.91 5.01 -2.67
CA MET A 57 -13.98 5.40 -1.26
C MET A 57 -13.05 6.54 -0.88
N ASN A 58 -11.93 6.70 -1.59
CA ASN A 58 -11.00 7.83 -1.41
C ASN A 58 -11.20 8.85 -2.52
#